data_AF-A0A7Y8LFD1-F1
#
_entry.id   AF-A0A7Y8LFD1-F1
#
_cell.length_a   1.000
_cell.length_b   1.000
_cell.length_c   1.000
_cell.angle_alpha   90.00
_cell.angle_beta   90.00
_cell.angle_gamma   90.00
#
_symmetry.space_group_name_H-M   'P 1'
#
loop_
_entity.id
_entity.type
_entity.pdbx_description
1 polymer ?
#
loop_
_entity_poly.entity_id
_entity_poly.type
_entity_poly.pdbx_seq_one_letter_code
_entity_poly.pdbx_strand_id
1 'polypeptide(L)'
;MLQRIHIQVLDNPEEDIFYNEYSSEIAVTNKALTEDLSKEMKYSYPYVVFVEYIDLFMDGEEEFDDIRDLLRLGAVNTPVVLINGVLKIHGGIPSTIIKNEVEKLLSSGPIH
;
A
#
# COMPACT_ATOMS: atom_id res chain seq x y z
N MET A 1 15.45 -15.36 -13.03
CA MET A 1 14.64 -15.21 -11.80
C MET A 1 13.49 -14.29 -12.14
N LEU A 2 12.24 -14.66 -11.84
CA LEU A 2 11.09 -13.76 -12.02
C LEU A 2 11.13 -12.75 -10.88
N GLN A 3 11.30 -11.46 -11.19
CA GLN A 3 11.20 -10.40 -10.21
C GLN A 3 9.75 -10.33 -9.75
N ARG A 4 9.48 -10.69 -8.50
CA ARG A 4 8.16 -10.52 -7.89
C ARG A 4 8.08 -9.12 -7.30
N ILE A 5 6.99 -8.43 -7.56
CA ILE A 5 6.71 -7.10 -7.01
C ILE A 5 5.61 -7.27 -5.97
N HIS A 6 5.89 -6.84 -4.75
CA HIS A 6 4.94 -6.81 -3.64
C HIS A 6 4.51 -5.37 -3.41
N ILE A 7 3.21 -5.13 -3.51
CA ILE A 7 2.58 -3.85 -3.22
C ILE A 7 1.86 -3.99 -1.90
N GLN A 8 2.24 -3.19 -0.92
CA GLN A 8 1.66 -3.18 0.41
C GLN A 8 0.90 -1.87 0.57
N VAL A 9 -0.40 -1.94 0.84
CA VAL A 9 -1.22 -0.79 1.17
C VAL A 9 -1.45 -0.81 2.68
N LEU A 10 -0.76 0.09 3.37
CA LEU A 10 -0.81 0.25 4.81
C LEU A 10 -1.88 1.29 5.16
N ASP A 11 -2.82 0.91 6.01
CA ASP A 11 -3.87 1.80 6.50
C ASP A 11 -3.94 1.73 8.03
N ASN A 12 -4.64 2.68 8.64
CA ASN A 12 -4.78 2.73 10.11
C ASN A 12 -6.24 3.02 10.50
N PRO A 13 -7.15 2.09 10.17
CA PRO A 13 -8.58 2.32 10.29
C PRO A 13 -9.01 2.56 11.74
N GLU A 14 -8.41 1.87 12.71
CA GLU A 14 -8.84 1.98 14.11
C GLU A 14 -8.36 3.27 14.78
N GLU A 15 -7.11 3.70 14.57
CA GLU A 15 -6.66 5.00 15.11
C GLU A 15 -7.50 6.14 14.55
N ASP A 16 -7.78 6.14 13.24
CA ASP A 16 -8.60 7.18 12.61
C ASP A 16 -10.06 7.18 13.09
N ILE A 17 -10.65 6.03 13.44
CA ILE A 17 -12.03 5.93 13.98
C ILE A 17 -12.15 6.59 15.37
N PHE A 18 -11.11 6.52 16.21
CA PHE A 18 -11.14 7.20 17.51
C PHE A 18 -11.16 8.73 17.39
N TYR A 19 -10.65 9.28 16.28
CA TYR A 19 -10.54 10.71 16.07
C TYR A 19 -11.60 11.31 15.13
N ASN A 20 -12.30 10.50 14.31
CA ASN A 20 -13.26 11.03 13.33
C ASN A 20 -14.34 10.01 12.90
N GLU A 21 -15.60 10.45 12.90
CA GLU A 21 -16.80 9.61 12.63
C GLU A 21 -16.85 9.13 11.16
N TYR A 22 -16.17 9.83 10.24
CA TYR A 22 -16.05 9.49 8.82
C TYR A 22 -14.95 8.46 8.50
N SER A 23 -14.08 8.13 9.47
CA SER A 23 -12.91 7.29 9.24
C SER A 23 -13.25 5.84 8.93
N SER A 24 -14.36 5.34 9.48
CA SER A 24 -14.86 3.99 9.17
C SER A 24 -15.22 3.85 7.68
N GLU A 25 -15.84 4.89 7.09
CA GLU A 25 -16.16 4.90 5.67
C GLU A 25 -14.90 4.97 4.80
N ILE A 26 -13.89 5.72 5.22
CA ILE A 26 -12.59 5.84 4.53
C ILE A 26 -11.83 4.51 4.58
N ALA A 27 -11.80 3.83 5.72
CA ALA A 27 -11.20 2.50 5.87
C ALA A 27 -11.83 1.46 4.95
N VAL A 28 -13.16 1.40 4.91
CA VAL A 28 -13.90 0.52 3.99
C VAL A 28 -13.56 0.86 2.53
N THR A 29 -13.42 2.15 2.23
CA THR A 29 -13.06 2.64 0.89
C THR A 29 -11.64 2.22 0.51
N ASN A 30 -10.65 2.37 1.39
CA ASN A 30 -9.26 2.01 1.12
C ASN A 30 -9.08 0.50 0.91
N LYS A 31 -9.77 -0.31 1.70
CA LYS A 31 -9.79 -1.76 1.51
C LYS A 31 -10.40 -2.15 0.16
N ALA A 32 -11.55 -1.55 -0.21
CA ALA A 32 -12.18 -1.79 -1.51
C ALA A 32 -11.28 -1.35 -2.69
N LEU A 33 -10.64 -0.19 -2.58
CA LEU A 33 -9.68 0.30 -3.58
C LEU A 33 -8.47 -0.64 -3.71
N THR A 34 -8.01 -1.22 -2.60
CA THR A 34 -6.91 -2.21 -2.61
C THR A 34 -7.33 -3.50 -3.30
N GLU A 35 -8.55 -3.97 -3.08
CA GLU A 35 -9.09 -5.14 -3.79
C GLU A 35 -9.21 -4.88 -5.29
N ASP A 36 -9.65 -3.70 -5.70
CA ASP A 36 -9.76 -3.33 -7.11
C ASP A 36 -8.38 -3.20 -7.77
N LEU A 37 -7.41 -2.60 -7.08
CA LEU A 37 -6.01 -2.60 -7.49
C LEU A 37 -5.47 -4.03 -7.65
N SER A 38 -5.77 -4.91 -6.69
CA SER A 38 -5.36 -6.31 -6.74
C SER A 38 -5.92 -7.04 -7.95
N LYS A 39 -7.21 -6.83 -8.27
CA LYS A 39 -7.84 -7.38 -9.48
C LYS A 39 -7.17 -6.85 -10.76
N GLU A 40 -6.93 -5.54 -10.83
CA GLU A 40 -6.28 -4.91 -11.99
C GLU A 40 -4.85 -5.45 -12.22
N MET A 41 -4.06 -5.54 -11.14
CA MET A 41 -2.68 -6.04 -11.19
C MET A 41 -2.64 -7.52 -11.52
N LYS A 42 -3.54 -8.33 -10.99
CA LYS A 42 -3.64 -9.76 -11.32
C LYS A 42 -4.02 -9.99 -12.78
N TYR A 43 -4.87 -9.13 -13.35
CA TYR A 43 -5.21 -9.17 -14.77
C TYR A 43 -4.02 -8.81 -15.66
N SER A 44 -3.28 -7.75 -15.31
CA SER A 44 -2.19 -7.21 -16.14
C SER A 44 -0.85 -7.94 -15.97
N TYR A 45 -0.53 -8.38 -14.75
CA TYR A 45 0.76 -8.94 -14.35
C TYR A 45 0.57 -10.23 -13.52
N PRO A 46 -0.05 -11.27 -14.09
CA PRO A 46 -0.36 -12.48 -13.35
C PRO A 46 0.91 -13.13 -12.81
N TYR A 47 0.88 -13.53 -11.53
CA TYR A 47 1.99 -14.19 -10.81
C TYR A 47 3.26 -13.36 -10.57
N VAL A 48 3.29 -12.12 -11.05
CA VAL A 48 4.44 -11.21 -10.93
C VAL A 48 4.19 -10.14 -9.87
N VAL A 49 2.96 -9.64 -9.78
CA VAL A 49 2.58 -8.62 -8.81
C VAL A 49 1.65 -9.23 -7.76
N PHE A 50 1.96 -8.99 -6.49
CA PHE A 50 1.13 -9.32 -5.34
C PHE A 50 0.73 -8.03 -4.63
N VAL A 51 -0.55 -7.87 -4.32
CA VAL A 51 -1.10 -6.69 -3.64
C VAL A 51 -1.72 -7.14 -2.34
N GLU A 52 -1.36 -6.46 -1.26
CA GLU A 52 -1.78 -6.77 0.10
C GLU A 52 -2.26 -5.50 0.82
N TYR A 53 -3.35 -5.62 1.58
CA TYR A 53 -3.82 -4.61 2.50
C TYR A 53 -3.34 -4.98 3.90
N ILE A 54 -2.75 -4.03 4.62
CA ILE A 54 -2.17 -4.21 5.95
C ILE A 54 -2.77 -3.16 6.88
N ASP A 55 -3.25 -3.62 8.04
CA ASP A 55 -3.79 -2.75 9.07
C ASP A 55 -2.69 -2.49 10.11
N LEU A 56 -2.15 -1.27 10.09
CA LEU A 56 -1.02 -0.87 10.95
C LEU A 56 -1.33 -0.93 12.45
N PHE A 57 -2.61 -0.93 12.84
CA PHE A 57 -3.03 -1.05 14.23
C PHE A 57 -3.06 -2.51 14.68
N MET A 58 -3.61 -3.39 13.84
CA MET A 58 -3.78 -4.82 14.16
C MET A 58 -2.50 -5.64 13.95
N ASP A 59 -1.71 -5.29 12.93
CA ASP A 59 -0.46 -5.98 12.61
C ASP A 59 0.66 -5.47 13.54
N GLY A 60 0.69 -6.02 14.76
CA GLY A 60 1.62 -5.69 15.85
C GLY A 60 3.09 -6.05 15.60
N GLU A 61 3.52 -6.15 14.34
CA GLU A 61 4.92 -6.39 13.98
C GLU A 61 5.72 -5.08 13.93
N GLU A 62 6.99 -5.16 14.34
CA GLU A 62 8.00 -4.08 14.25
C GLU A 62 8.36 -3.74 12.78
N GLU A 63 7.80 -4.46 11.80
CA GLU A 63 8.11 -4.33 10.36
C GLU A 63 7.88 -2.92 9.81
N PHE A 64 6.92 -2.17 10.36
CA PHE A 64 6.52 -0.85 9.85
C PHE A 64 6.78 0.31 10.82
N ASP A 65 7.70 0.15 11.77
CA ASP A 65 7.98 1.18 12.79
C ASP A 65 8.43 2.51 12.17
N ASP A 66 9.24 2.47 11.12
CA ASP A 66 9.63 3.68 10.36
C ASP A 66 8.41 4.41 9.77
N ILE A 67 7.43 3.66 9.24
CA ILE A 67 6.20 4.25 8.68
C ILE A 67 5.31 4.81 9.79
N ARG A 68 5.18 4.11 10.92
CA ARG A 68 4.43 4.58 12.09
C ARG A 68 5.01 5.88 12.64
N ASP A 69 6.34 5.99 12.72
CA ASP A 69 7.00 7.21 13.16
C ASP A 69 6.78 8.36 12.18
N LEU A 70 6.84 8.11 10.86
CA LEU A 70 6.50 9.12 9.85
C LEU A 70 5.05 9.60 9.94
N LEU A 71 4.10 8.69 10.20
CA LEU A 71 2.69 9.02 10.43
C LEU A 71 2.52 9.88 11.68
N ARG A 72 3.15 9.50 12.80
CA ARG A 72 3.12 10.25 14.07
C ARG A 72 3.72 11.66 13.94
N LEU A 73 4.74 11.82 13.10
CA LEU A 73 5.34 13.11 12.78
C LEU A 73 4.49 13.95 11.80
N GLY A 74 3.42 13.39 11.24
CA GLY A 74 2.60 14.02 10.21
C GLY A 74 3.34 14.20 8.87
N ALA A 75 4.42 13.44 8.64
CA ALA A 75 5.22 13.52 7.43
C ALA A 75 4.58 12.78 6.24
N VAL A 76 3.75 11.78 6.53
CA VAL A 76 2.94 11.02 5.56
C VAL A 76 1.52 10.85 6.09
N ASN A 77 0.59 10.45 5.22
CA ASN A 77 -0.81 10.22 5.59
C ASN A 77 -1.26 8.84 5.09
N THR A 78 -2.17 8.19 5.81
CA THR A 78 -2.83 6.97 5.36
C THR A 78 -3.78 7.25 4.17
N PRO A 79 -4.00 6.27 3.28
CA PRO A 79 -3.25 5.02 3.16
C PRO A 79 -1.84 5.27 2.59
N VAL A 80 -0.87 4.47 3.04
CA VAL A 80 0.53 4.48 2.59
C VAL A 80 0.76 3.29 1.65
N VAL A 81 1.32 3.53 0.47
CA VAL A 81 1.64 2.48 -0.50
C VAL A 81 3.14 2.25 -0.55
N LEU A 82 3.56 1.04 -0.19
CA LEU A 82 4.91 0.55 -0.38
C LEU A 82 4.97 -0.36 -1.61
N ILE A 83 6.08 -0.31 -2.34
CA ILE A 83 6.40 -1.28 -3.40
C ILE A 83 7.75 -1.90 -3.08
N ASN A 84 7.76 -3.21 -2.82
CA ASN A 84 8.89 -3.98 -2.29
C ASN A 84 9.48 -3.36 -1.02
N GLY A 85 8.61 -2.98 -0.07
CA GLY A 85 9.00 -2.31 1.18
C GLY A 85 9.42 -0.84 1.05
N VAL A 86 9.50 -0.29 -0.16
CA VAL A 86 9.89 1.13 -0.37
C VAL A 86 8.66 2.01 -0.45
N LEU A 87 8.62 3.08 0.35
CA LEU A 87 7.57 4.11 0.31
C LEU A 87 7.49 4.77 -1.07
N LYS A 88 6.31 4.74 -1.69
CA LYS A 88 6.06 5.35 -3.01
C LYS A 88 4.97 6.41 -3.00
N ILE A 89 3.87 6.16 -2.31
CA ILE A 89 2.68 7.01 -2.32
C ILE A 89 2.10 7.05 -0.90
N HIS A 90 1.47 8.15 -0.54
CA HIS A 90 0.72 8.27 0.71
C HIS A 90 -0.49 9.20 0.51
N GLY A 91 -1.53 9.05 1.33
CA GLY A 91 -2.76 9.82 1.24
C GLY A 91 -3.72 9.37 0.13
N GLY A 92 -3.50 8.19 -0.47
CA GLY A 92 -4.40 7.64 -1.48
C GLY A 92 -3.82 6.47 -2.26
N ILE A 93 -4.69 5.82 -3.06
CA ILE A 93 -4.36 4.62 -3.85
C ILE A 93 -4.62 4.88 -5.35
N PRO A 94 -3.82 5.74 -6.01
CA PRO A 94 -4.01 6.05 -7.44
C PRO A 94 -3.47 4.91 -8.32
N SER A 95 -4.37 4.02 -8.79
CA SER A 95 -3.98 2.80 -9.52
C SER A 95 -3.07 3.06 -10.72
N THR A 96 -3.34 4.10 -11.51
CA THR A 96 -2.51 4.49 -12.67
C THR A 96 -1.06 4.81 -12.29
N ILE A 97 -0.85 5.50 -11.16
CA ILE A 97 0.50 5.85 -10.71
C ILE A 97 1.23 4.60 -10.22
N ILE A 98 0.54 3.76 -9.44
CA ILE A 98 1.07 2.50 -8.94
C ILE A 98 1.49 1.61 -10.11
N LYS A 99 0.65 1.50 -11.14
CA LYS A 99 0.93 0.74 -12.36
C LYS A 99 2.20 1.24 -13.07
N ASN A 100 2.34 2.55 -13.23
CA ASN A 100 3.54 3.13 -13.85
C ASN A 100 4.81 2.79 -13.06
N GLU A 101 4.75 2.78 -11.72
CA GLU A 101 5.90 2.37 -10.90
C GLU A 101 6.21 0.87 -11.06
N VAL A 102 5.18 0.02 -11.11
CA VAL A 102 5.34 -1.42 -11.39
C VAL A 102 6.02 -1.64 -12.75
N GLU A 103 5.55 -0.96 -13.80
CA GLU A 103 6.13 -1.08 -15.15
C GLU A 103 7.58 -0.62 -15.22
N LYS A 104 7.95 0.44 -14.48
CA LYS A 104 9.35 0.87 -14.34
C LYS A 104 10.21 -0.22 -13.69
N LEU A 105 9.72 -0.86 -12.63
CA LEU A 105 10.46 -1.94 -11.97
C LEU A 105 10.62 -3.15 -12.89
N LEU A 106 9.55 -3.57 -13.57
CA LEU A 106 9.61 -4.71 -14.51
C LEU A 106 10.55 -4.44 -15.70
N SER A 107 10.60 -3.20 -16.18
CA SER A 107 11.48 -2.80 -17.30
C SER A 107 12.94 -2.62 -16.88
N SER A 108 13.22 -2.39 -15.59
CA SER A 108 14.58 -2.21 -15.07
C SER A 108 15.44 -3.49 -15.05
N GLY A 109 14.85 -4.65 -15.33
CA GLY A 109 15.54 -5.94 -15.31
C GLY A 109 15.81 -6.45 -13.88
N PRO A 110 16.39 -7.65 -13.73
CA PRO A 110 16.69 -8.20 -12.41
C PRO A 110 17.69 -7.30 -11.67
N ILE A 111 17.27 -6.79 -10.51
CA ILE A 111 18.15 -6.07 -9.58
C ILE A 111 19.21 -7.07 -9.10
N HIS A 112 20.47 -6.80 -9.42
CA HIS A 112 21.63 -7.65 -9.11
C HIS A 112 22.13 -7.44 -7.68
#